data_AF-L8XWR3-F1
#
_entry.id   AF-L8XWR3-F1
#
_cell.length_a   1.000
_cell.length_b   1.000
_cell.length_c   1.000
_cell.angle_alpha   90.00
_cell.angle_beta   90.00
_cell.angle_gamma   90.00
#
_symmetry.space_group_name_H-M   'P 1'
#
loop_
_entity.id
_entity.type
_entity.pdbx_description
1 polymer ?
#
loop_
_entity_poly.entity_id
_entity_poly.type
_entity_poly.pdbx_seq_one_letter_code
_entity_poly.pdbx_strand_id
1 'polypeptide(L)'
;MLIAFIIILLLGFINSKFWLLFVFLAAYFLLTMDSRSKKAVERRLFQMFMSRKMEHHYKELFFEAADKYARTYGINYSRGSENVASCFVVFKGVEYMVFFTRVDKILGGGTYFSIYDDNKNS
;
A
#
# COMPACT_ATOMS: atom_id res chain seq x y z
N MET A 1 10.10 16.62 1.51
CA MET A 1 11.01 15.66 0.84
C MET A 1 11.30 16.05 -0.61
N LEU A 2 10.27 16.36 -1.43
CA LEU A 2 10.47 16.81 -2.82
C LEU A 2 11.35 18.07 -2.92
N ILE A 3 11.15 19.04 -2.02
CA ILE A 3 11.99 20.25 -1.90
C ILE A 3 13.45 19.91 -1.56
N ALA A 4 13.69 18.95 -0.65
CA ALA A 4 15.04 18.53 -0.28
C ALA A 4 15.78 17.85 -1.46
N PHE A 5 15.06 17.05 -2.25
CA PHE A 5 15.58 16.46 -3.48
C PHE A 5 16.00 17.52 -4.50
N ILE A 6 15.17 18.55 -4.72
CA ILE A 6 15.48 19.66 -5.63
C ILE A 6 16.71 20.43 -5.15
N ILE A 7 16.82 20.74 -3.86
CA ILE A 7 17.96 21.46 -3.28
C ILE A 7 19.26 20.66 -3.47
N ILE A 8 19.25 19.36 -3.17
CA ILE A 8 20.44 18.51 -3.32
C ILE A 8 20.82 18.36 -4.79
N LEU A 9 19.84 18.27 -5.70
CA LEU A 9 20.08 18.19 -7.14
C LEU A 9 20.76 19.48 -7.66
N LEU A 10 20.28 20.65 -7.25
CA LEU A 10 20.91 21.94 -7.58
C LEU A 10 22.32 22.07 -6.99
N LEU A 11 22.53 21.63 -5.74
CA LEU A 11 23.86 21.60 -5.12
C LEU A 11 24.81 20.61 -5.82
N GLY A 12 24.29 19.53 -6.40
CA GLY A 12 25.04 18.57 -7.22
C GLY A 12 25.69 19.21 -8.44
N PHE A 13 25.06 20.23 -9.05
CA PHE A 13 25.66 20.97 -10.15
C PHE A 13 26.82 21.88 -9.70
N ILE A 14 26.84 22.28 -8.43
CA ILE A 14 27.90 23.13 -7.86
C ILE A 14 29.09 22.28 -7.39
N ASN A 15 28.84 21.09 -6.84
CA ASN A 15 29.90 20.21 -6.33
C ASN A 15 29.55 18.72 -6.49
N SER A 16 30.46 17.98 -7.12
CA SER A 16 30.30 16.56 -7.47
C SER A 16 30.06 15.64 -6.26
N LYS A 17 30.52 16.01 -5.05
CA LYS A 17 30.31 15.23 -3.83
C LYS A 17 28.83 15.13 -3.43
N PHE A 18 27.99 16.10 -3.82
CA PHE A 18 26.56 16.05 -3.53
C PHE A 18 25.81 15.03 -4.40
N TRP A 19 26.38 14.60 -5.54
CA TRP A 19 25.81 13.49 -6.31
C TRP A 19 25.86 12.17 -5.55
N LEU A 20 26.96 11.92 -4.81
CA LEU A 20 27.03 10.75 -3.93
C LEU A 20 25.95 10.81 -2.85
N LEU A 21 25.78 11.97 -2.20
CA LEU A 21 24.73 12.17 -1.21
C LEU A 21 23.33 11.94 -1.80
N PHE A 22 23.09 12.44 -3.02
CA PHE A 22 21.83 12.23 -3.75
C PHE A 22 21.55 10.75 -4.01
N VAL A 23 22.55 10.00 -4.47
CA VAL A 23 22.44 8.56 -4.71
C VAL A 23 22.11 7.81 -3.41
N PHE A 24 22.80 8.13 -2.31
CA PHE A 24 22.50 7.54 -1.00
C PHE A 24 21.08 7.88 -0.52
N LEU A 25 20.64 9.12 -0.70
CA LEU A 25 19.30 9.56 -0.32
C LEU A 25 18.21 8.85 -1.16
N ALA A 26 18.45 8.71 -2.47
CA ALA A 26 17.58 8.00 -3.39
C ALA A 26 17.49 6.51 -3.03
N ALA A 27 18.63 5.85 -2.77
CA ALA A 27 18.66 4.46 -2.34
C ALA A 27 17.92 4.26 -1.01
N TYR A 28 18.16 5.13 -0.02
CA TYR A 28 17.44 5.10 1.26
C TYR A 28 15.91 5.26 1.07
N PHE A 29 15.50 6.13 0.14
CA PHE A 29 14.09 6.33 -0.14
C PHE A 29 13.45 5.10 -0.79
N LEU A 30 14.11 4.51 -1.78
CA LEU A 30 13.64 3.29 -2.44
C LEU A 30 13.48 2.14 -1.44
N LEU A 31 14.43 2.00 -0.50
CA LEU A 31 14.36 0.98 0.55
C LEU A 31 13.24 1.24 1.57
N THR A 32 12.88 2.51 1.83
CA THR A 32 11.86 2.87 2.83
C THR A 32 10.45 3.01 2.26
N MET A 33 10.29 3.16 0.94
CA MET A 33 8.98 3.25 0.28
C MET A 33 8.09 2.05 0.60
N ASP A 34 8.66 0.85 0.60
CA ASP A 34 7.93 -0.39 0.82
C ASP A 34 7.36 -0.50 2.23
N SER A 35 8.13 -0.04 3.22
CA SER A 35 7.65 0.00 4.61
C SER A 35 6.49 0.98 4.77
N ARG A 36 6.54 2.12 4.07
CA ARG A 36 5.50 3.17 4.16
C ARG A 36 4.20 2.73 3.51
N SER A 37 4.26 2.13 2.32
CA SER A 37 3.06 1.64 1.61
C SER A 37 2.35 0.56 2.42
N LYS A 38 3.11 -0.40 2.95
CA LYS A 38 2.60 -1.46 3.82
C LYS A 38 1.91 -0.93 5.08
N LYS A 39 2.56 -0.03 5.83
CA LYS A 39 1.95 0.62 7.00
C LYS A 39 0.69 1.41 6.65
N ALA A 40 0.61 1.99 5.46
CA ALA A 40 -0.55 2.73 4.99
C ALA A 40 -1.77 1.81 4.75
N VAL A 41 -1.55 0.58 4.29
CA VAL A 41 -2.59 -0.45 4.15
C VAL A 41 -3.03 -0.96 5.53
N GLU A 42 -2.07 -1.33 6.41
CA GLU A 42 -2.37 -1.83 7.77
C GLU A 42 -3.19 -0.83 8.59
N ARG A 43 -2.82 0.46 8.54
CA ARG A 43 -3.56 1.51 9.25
C ARG A 43 -5.01 1.61 8.77
N ARG A 44 -5.26 1.46 7.47
CA ARG A 44 -6.61 1.51 6.88
C ARG A 44 -7.42 0.27 7.24
N LEU A 45 -6.82 -0.92 7.16
CA LEU A 45 -7.45 -2.16 7.61
C LEU A 45 -7.82 -2.08 9.09
N PHE A 46 -6.90 -1.63 9.94
CA PHE A 46 -7.17 -1.44 11.36
C PHE A 46 -8.35 -0.48 11.60
N GLN A 47 -8.41 0.65 10.87
CA GLN A 47 -9.55 1.57 10.95
C GLN A 47 -10.87 0.94 10.49
N MET A 48 -10.86 0.12 9.43
CA MET A 48 -12.03 -0.62 8.98
C MET A 48 -12.51 -1.63 10.04
N PHE A 49 -11.60 -2.44 10.59
CA PHE A 49 -11.92 -3.39 11.65
C PHE A 49 -12.47 -2.71 12.91
N MET A 50 -11.86 -1.59 13.34
CA MET A 50 -12.33 -0.83 14.49
C MET A 50 -13.71 -0.19 14.26
N SER A 51 -13.98 0.26 13.03
CA SER A 51 -15.27 0.86 12.66
C SER A 51 -16.33 -0.16 12.22
N ARG A 52 -16.00 -1.46 12.22
CA ARG A 52 -16.86 -2.56 11.71
C ARG A 52 -17.35 -2.34 10.28
N LYS A 53 -16.63 -1.54 9.48
CA LYS A 53 -16.93 -1.36 8.06
C LYS A 53 -16.31 -2.50 7.28
N MET A 54 -17.15 -3.36 6.71
CA MET A 54 -16.67 -4.47 5.89
C MET A 54 -16.16 -4.00 4.54
N GLU A 55 -16.63 -2.85 4.05
CA GLU A 55 -16.20 -2.32 2.76
C GLU A 55 -15.91 -0.82 2.79
N HIS A 56 -14.89 -0.39 2.04
CA HIS A 56 -14.56 1.02 1.92
C HIS A 56 -13.71 1.36 0.69
N HIS A 57 -13.98 2.51 0.07
CA HIS A 57 -13.18 3.04 -1.03
C HIS A 57 -12.13 4.05 -0.52
N TYR A 58 -10.86 3.78 -0.79
CA TYR A 58 -9.76 4.70 -0.51
C TYR A 58 -9.20 5.30 -1.80
N LYS A 59 -9.63 6.54 -2.12
CA LYS A 59 -9.13 7.29 -3.29
C LYS A 59 -7.62 7.58 -3.24
N GLU A 60 -7.10 7.80 -2.05
CA GLU A 60 -5.69 8.17 -1.83
C GLU A 60 -4.74 6.97 -1.83
N LEU A 61 -5.27 5.74 -1.83
CA LEU A 61 -4.45 4.54 -1.78
C LEU A 61 -4.38 3.91 -3.17
N PHE A 62 -3.16 3.84 -3.70
CA PHE A 62 -2.87 3.15 -4.95
C PHE A 62 -3.05 1.65 -4.81
N PHE A 63 -3.66 1.03 -5.82
CA PHE A 63 -3.87 -0.42 -5.85
C PHE A 63 -2.57 -1.19 -5.75
N GLU A 64 -1.49 -0.67 -6.32
CA GLU A 64 -0.16 -1.26 -6.29
C GLU A 64 0.38 -1.44 -4.86
N ALA A 65 0.02 -0.53 -3.94
CA ALA A 65 0.39 -0.67 -2.54
C ALA A 65 -0.37 -1.82 -1.86
N ALA A 66 -1.66 -1.97 -2.19
CA ALA A 66 -2.50 -3.04 -1.67
C ALA A 66 -2.13 -4.41 -2.29
N ASP A 67 -1.83 -4.45 -3.60
CA ASP A 67 -1.33 -5.64 -4.29
C ASP A 67 -0.01 -6.13 -3.70
N LYS A 68 0.95 -5.21 -3.48
CA LYS A 68 2.23 -5.55 -2.85
C LYS A 68 2.04 -6.02 -1.40
N TYR A 69 1.13 -5.40 -0.66
CA TYR A 69 0.76 -5.86 0.69
C TYR A 69 0.20 -7.28 0.63
N ALA A 70 -0.77 -7.53 -0.25
CA ALA A 70 -1.38 -8.84 -0.45
C ALA A 70 -0.36 -9.90 -0.85
N ARG A 71 0.60 -9.60 -1.74
CA ARG A 71 1.70 -10.52 -2.09
C ARG A 71 2.63 -10.84 -0.91
N THR A 72 2.80 -9.90 0.01
CA THR A 72 3.68 -10.08 1.18
C THR A 72 3.04 -10.97 2.24
N TYR A 73 1.72 -10.97 2.33
CA TYR A 73 0.96 -11.59 3.43
C TYR A 73 -0.05 -12.67 2.99
N GLY A 74 -0.31 -12.80 1.69
CA GLY A 74 -1.40 -13.60 1.14
C GLY A 74 -0.93 -14.91 0.51
N ILE A 75 -1.63 -15.99 0.88
CA ILE A 75 -1.43 -17.36 0.39
C ILE A 75 -2.24 -17.61 -0.91
N ASN A 76 -3.34 -16.88 -1.11
CA ASN A 76 -4.24 -17.03 -2.26
C ASN A 76 -4.27 -15.75 -3.11
N TYR A 77 -3.19 -15.53 -3.85
CA TYR A 77 -3.19 -14.55 -4.92
C TYR A 77 -4.18 -15.02 -5.99
N SER A 78 -5.29 -14.28 -6.20
CA SER A 78 -6.19 -14.50 -7.34
C SER A 78 -5.42 -14.24 -8.63
N ARG A 79 -4.75 -15.29 -9.11
CA ARG A 79 -3.76 -15.31 -10.18
C ARG A 79 -4.35 -15.05 -11.58
N GLY A 80 -5.51 -14.40 -11.68
CA GLY A 80 -6.30 -14.29 -12.91
C GLY A 80 -6.98 -12.93 -13.16
N SER A 81 -6.90 -11.97 -12.24
CA SER A 81 -7.50 -10.64 -12.46
C SER A 81 -6.51 -9.54 -12.08
N GLU A 82 -6.01 -8.80 -13.08
CA GLU A 82 -5.04 -7.70 -12.90
C GLU A 82 -5.56 -6.55 -12.00
N ASN A 83 -6.85 -6.58 -11.67
CA ASN A 83 -7.54 -5.56 -10.89
C ASN A 83 -7.97 -6.02 -9.49
N VAL A 84 -7.64 -7.25 -9.07
CA VAL A 84 -8.01 -7.76 -7.73
C VAL A 84 -6.83 -8.47 -7.09
N ALA A 85 -6.57 -8.16 -5.82
CA ALA A 85 -5.62 -8.85 -4.96
C ALA A 85 -6.30 -9.24 -3.65
N SER A 86 -5.84 -10.31 -3.01
CA SER A 86 -6.42 -10.76 -1.74
C SER A 86 -5.37 -11.35 -0.80
N CYS A 87 -5.63 -11.24 0.50
CA CYS A 87 -4.82 -11.87 1.54
C CYS A 87 -5.65 -12.14 2.79
N PHE A 88 -5.15 -13.03 3.65
CA PHE A 88 -5.69 -13.22 4.99
C PHE A 88 -5.04 -12.24 5.97
N VAL A 89 -5.85 -11.70 6.88
CA VAL A 89 -5.41 -10.79 7.94
C VAL A 89 -6.02 -11.25 9.25
N VAL A 90 -5.18 -11.49 10.24
CA VAL A 90 -5.64 -11.84 11.59
C VAL A 90 -5.86 -10.56 12.40
N PHE A 91 -7.08 -10.36 12.87
CA PHE A 91 -7.44 -9.25 13.76
C PHE A 91 -8.15 -9.78 15.01
N LYS A 92 -7.60 -9.47 16.20
CA LYS A 92 -8.10 -9.96 17.50
C LYS A 92 -8.26 -11.49 17.57
N GLY A 93 -7.37 -12.24 16.92
CA GLY A 93 -7.39 -13.71 16.92
C GLY A 93 -8.38 -14.34 15.93
N VAL A 94 -9.10 -13.53 15.14
CA VAL A 94 -9.97 -13.98 14.06
C VAL A 94 -9.29 -13.71 12.72
N GLU A 95 -9.28 -14.71 11.84
CA GLU A 95 -8.77 -14.58 10.48
C GLU A 95 -9.85 -14.03 9.55
N TYR A 96 -9.52 -12.98 8.81
CA TYR A 96 -10.40 -12.35 7.83
C TYR A 96 -9.77 -12.44 6.45
N MET A 97 -10.57 -12.75 5.44
CA MET A 97 -10.14 -12.64 4.05
C MET A 97 -10.39 -11.22 3.57
N VAL A 98 -9.34 -10.54 3.09
CA VAL A 98 -9.41 -9.18 2.60
C VAL A 98 -9.20 -9.18 1.10
N PHE A 99 -10.10 -8.50 0.38
CA PHE A 99 -10.02 -8.24 -1.04
C PHE A 99 -9.70 -6.76 -1.29
N PHE A 100 -8.78 -6.53 -2.20
CA PHE A 100 -8.40 -5.23 -2.71
C PHE A 100 -8.76 -5.19 -4.19
N THR A 101 -9.57 -4.23 -4.60
CA THR A 101 -9.97 -4.06 -5.99
C THR A 101 -9.54 -2.70 -6.50
N ARG A 102 -8.90 -2.67 -7.67
CA ARG A 102 -8.53 -1.43 -8.35
C ARG A 102 -9.83 -0.71 -8.77
N VAL A 103 -9.98 0.54 -8.36
CA VAL A 103 -11.09 1.37 -8.82
C VAL A 103 -10.64 2.13 -10.07
N ASP A 104 -11.46 2.08 -11.11
CA ASP A 104 -11.17 2.76 -12.36
C ASP A 104 -11.01 4.27 -12.17
N LYS A 105 -10.14 4.87 -12.98
CA LYS A 105 -9.86 6.31 -12.96
C LYS A 105 -11.11 7.17 -13.18
N ILE A 106 -12.07 6.66 -13.96
CA ILE A 106 -13.35 7.32 -14.24
C ILE A 106 -14.19 7.47 -12.97
N LEU A 107 -14.05 6.54 -12.01
CA LEU A 107 -14.75 6.54 -10.72
C LEU A 107 -13.94 7.24 -9.61
N GLY A 108 -12.86 7.96 -9.98
CA GLY A 108 -11.99 8.69 -9.06
C GLY A 108 -10.74 7.91 -8.62
N GLY A 109 -10.46 6.74 -9.20
CA GLY A 109 -9.26 5.96 -8.94
C GLY A 109 -9.16 5.40 -7.51
N GLY A 110 -8.00 4.88 -7.15
CA GLY A 110 -7.71 4.34 -5.82
C GLY A 110 -8.03 2.87 -5.67
N THR A 111 -8.32 2.45 -4.43
CA THR A 111 -8.50 1.02 -4.08
C THR A 111 -9.75 0.81 -3.23
N TYR A 112 -10.56 -0.16 -3.61
CA TYR A 112 -11.70 -0.64 -2.82
C TYR A 112 -11.27 -1.80 -1.94
N PHE A 113 -11.62 -1.75 -0.66
CA PHE A 113 -11.32 -2.79 0.32
C PHE A 113 -12.63 -3.49 0.65
N SER A 114 -12.64 -4.82 0.63
CA SER A 114 -13.76 -5.65 1.12
C SER A 114 -13.22 -6.73 2.06
N ILE A 115 -13.85 -6.87 3.22
CA ILE A 115 -13.48 -7.79 4.30
C ILE A 115 -14.55 -8.86 4.38
N TYR A 116 -14.15 -10.11 4.18
CA TYR A 116 -14.98 -11.28 4.32
C TYR A 116 -14.64 -12.03 5.61
N ASP A 117 -15.67 -12.33 6.39
CA ASP A 117 -15.60 -13.05 7.66
C ASP A 117 -16.17 -14.45 7.44
N ASP A 118 -15.28 -15.43 7.27
CA ASP A 118 -15.67 -16.82 6.97
C ASP A 118 -16.43 -17.45 8.16
N ASN A 119 -16.15 -17.01 9.39
CA ASN A 119 -16.76 -17.55 10.61
C ASN A 119 -18.21 -17.10 10.87
N LYS A 120 -18.77 -16.18 10.07
CA LYS A 120 -20.17 -15.77 10.21
C LYS A 120 -21.16 -16.63 9.43
N ASN A 121 -20.67 -17.51 8.57
CA ASN A 121 -21.50 -18.38 7.72
C ASN A 121 -21.48 -19.86 8.15
N SER A 122 -20.83 -20.18 9.27
CA SER A 122 -20.85 -21.50 9.94
C SER A 122 -21.72 -21.47 11.19
#